data_AF-A0A7K4X793-F1
#
_entry.id   AF-A0A7K4X793-F1
#
_cell.length_a   1.000
_cell.length_b   1.000
_cell.length_c   1.000
_cell.angle_alpha   90.00
_cell.angle_beta   90.00
_cell.angle_gamma   90.00
#
_symmetry.space_group_name_H-M   'P 1'
#
loop_
_entity.id
_entity.type
_entity.pdbx_description
1 polymer ?
#
loop_
_entity_poly.entity_id
_entity_poly.type
_entity_poly.pdbx_seq_one_letter_code
_entity_poly.pdbx_strand_id
1 'polypeptide(L)'
;QSSLLLLLCLLAAIHLGKLLLLHQQRRRQGQRRAPPGPFPWPLIGNAAQLGSAPHLSFARLASTYGAVFQLRLGRWPVVVLNGERAIRQALVHQGAAFAGRPPFPSFQLRHLVGEARALVALLVRSSAGGAFFDPSRVLVVAVANVMSALCFGRRYSHGDGEFLRIVGRNEQFGRAVGAGSLVDALPWLQRFPSPFLQHQRSLRPGAAPRDMMDAFIRLQREQPRLQLEHVPATVTDIFGASQDTLSTALQWLLIFLIRY
;
A
#
# COMPACT_ATOMS: atom_id res chain seq x y z
N GLN A 1 -45.98 18.54 -29.98
CA GLN A 1 -44.62 18.07 -29.64
C GLN A 1 -43.94 18.99 -28.61
N SER A 2 -44.02 20.31 -28.78
CA SER A 2 -43.50 21.33 -27.84
C SER A 2 -44.06 21.22 -26.41
N SER A 3 -45.36 20.94 -26.24
CA SER A 3 -46.00 20.82 -24.92
C SER A 3 -45.51 19.62 -24.08
N LEU A 4 -45.16 18.50 -24.74
CA LEU A 4 -44.63 17.30 -24.08
C LEU A 4 -43.18 17.52 -23.60
N LEU A 5 -42.36 18.23 -24.39
CA LEU A 5 -40.99 18.58 -24.02
C LEU A 5 -40.96 19.52 -22.82
N LEU A 6 -41.83 20.52 -22.77
CA LEU A 6 -41.97 21.43 -21.63
C LEU A 6 -42.36 20.69 -20.35
N LEU A 7 -43.31 19.75 -20.45
CA LEU A 7 -43.74 18.93 -19.32
C LEU A 7 -42.60 18.06 -18.78
N LEU A 8 -41.82 17.43 -19.67
CA LEU A 8 -40.65 16.63 -19.29
C LEU A 8 -39.56 17.47 -18.61
N CYS A 9 -39.26 18.67 -19.12
CA CYS A 9 -38.30 19.58 -18.51
C CYS A 9 -38.73 20.04 -17.11
N LEU A 10 -40.02 20.36 -16.93
CA LEU A 10 -40.59 20.73 -15.62
C LEU A 10 -40.48 19.58 -14.62
N LEU A 11 -40.84 18.36 -15.03
CA LEU A 11 -40.72 17.17 -14.18
C LEU A 11 -39.26 16.91 -13.79
N ALA A 12 -38.32 17.02 -14.74
CA ALA A 12 -36.89 16.88 -14.47
C ALA A 12 -36.38 17.93 -13.47
N ALA A 13 -36.78 19.19 -13.62
CA ALA A 13 -36.42 20.28 -12.70
C ALA A 13 -36.98 20.04 -11.29
N ILE A 14 -38.22 19.58 -11.17
CA ILE A 14 -38.85 19.23 -9.88
C ILE A 14 -38.13 18.06 -9.23
N HIS A 15 -37.82 17.00 -9.98
CA HIS A 15 -37.06 15.85 -9.46
C HIS A 15 -35.65 16.25 -9.02
N LEU A 16 -34.96 17.09 -9.80
CA LEU A 16 -33.64 17.61 -9.45
C LEU A 16 -33.72 18.48 -8.18
N GLY A 17 -34.73 19.35 -8.07
CA GLY A 17 -34.99 20.17 -6.89
C GLY A 17 -35.26 19.33 -5.64
N LYS A 18 -36.12 18.30 -5.75
CA LYS A 18 -36.37 17.34 -4.65
C LYS A 18 -35.09 16.58 -4.26
N LEU A 19 -34.29 16.16 -5.24
CA LEU A 19 -33.03 15.46 -5.00
C LEU A 19 -32.04 16.38 -4.26
N LEU A 20 -31.93 17.63 -4.67
CA LEU A 20 -31.08 18.65 -4.04
C LEU A 20 -31.55 18.94 -2.61
N LEU A 21 -32.85 19.10 -2.38
CA LEU A 21 -33.43 19.34 -1.05
C LEU A 21 -33.23 18.15 -0.12
N LEU A 22 -33.46 16.92 -0.59
CA LEU A 22 -33.22 15.69 0.18
C LEU A 22 -31.72 15.51 0.48
N HIS A 23 -30.86 15.84 -0.47
CA HIS A 23 -29.41 15.83 -0.27
C HIS A 23 -29.01 16.89 0.78
N GLN A 24 -29.62 18.08 0.75
CA GLN A 24 -29.37 19.16 1.71
C GLN A 24 -29.88 18.82 3.11
N GLN A 25 -31.07 18.22 3.24
CA GLN A 25 -31.62 17.77 4.52
C GLN A 25 -30.80 16.64 5.15
N ARG A 26 -30.45 15.60 4.37
CA ARG A 26 -29.59 14.50 4.86
C ARG A 26 -28.23 15.01 5.30
N ARG A 27 -27.67 16.01 4.62
CA ARG A 27 -26.41 16.67 5.03
C ARG A 27 -26.55 17.44 6.34
N ARG A 28 -27.63 18.21 6.54
CA ARG A 28 -27.87 18.95 7.79
C ARG A 28 -27.99 18.03 9.00
N GLN A 29 -28.62 16.87 8.86
CA GLN A 29 -28.67 15.87 9.92
C GLN A 29 -27.31 15.22 10.21
N GLY A 30 -26.51 14.92 9.19
CA GLY A 30 -25.17 14.33 9.37
C GLY A 30 -24.10 15.29 9.89
N GLN A 31 -24.17 16.58 9.57
CA GLN A 31 -23.19 17.59 9.99
C GLN A 31 -23.24 17.95 11.48
N ARG A 32 -24.34 17.71 12.18
CA ARG A 32 -24.46 18.04 13.62
C ARG A 32 -23.48 17.27 14.52
N ARG A 33 -22.86 16.19 14.03
CA ARG A 33 -21.91 15.33 14.79
C ARG A 33 -20.60 15.04 14.06
N ALA A 34 -20.44 15.51 12.82
CA ALA A 34 -19.27 15.23 12.01
C ALA A 34 -18.28 16.40 12.06
N PRO A 35 -16.96 16.15 11.89
CA PRO A 35 -15.99 17.22 11.73
C PRO A 35 -16.35 18.16 10.56
N PRO A 36 -15.97 19.45 10.64
CA PRO A 36 -16.18 20.40 9.54
C PRO A 36 -15.40 19.97 8.29
N GLY A 37 -15.78 20.48 7.11
CA GLY A 37 -15.05 20.16 5.88
C GLY A 37 -15.64 20.78 4.61
N PRO A 38 -14.84 20.82 3.52
CA PRO A 38 -15.26 21.38 2.25
C PRO A 38 -16.35 20.55 1.56
N PHE A 39 -17.14 21.20 0.70
CA PHE A 39 -18.19 20.54 -0.08
C PHE A 39 -17.62 19.39 -0.93
N PRO A 40 -18.12 18.14 -0.76
CA PRO A 40 -17.73 17.01 -1.60
C PRO A 40 -18.62 16.89 -2.85
N TRP A 41 -17.99 16.65 -4.00
CA TRP A 41 -18.69 16.36 -5.25
C TRP A 41 -19.33 14.95 -5.21
N PRO A 42 -20.47 14.72 -5.88
CA PRO A 42 -21.23 13.47 -5.76
C PRO A 42 -20.45 12.18 -6.05
N LEU A 43 -19.56 12.19 -7.05
CA LEU A 43 -18.83 11.01 -7.52
C LEU A 43 -17.39 10.91 -7.02
N ILE A 44 -16.63 12.00 -7.10
CA ILE A 44 -15.19 12.01 -6.76
C ILE A 44 -14.91 12.57 -5.35
N GLY A 45 -15.92 13.15 -4.69
CA GLY A 45 -15.74 13.83 -3.42
C GLY A 45 -14.86 15.08 -3.55
N ASN A 46 -13.82 15.18 -2.73
CA ASN A 46 -12.84 16.26 -2.68
C ASN A 46 -11.55 15.92 -3.43
N ALA A 47 -11.49 14.81 -4.18
CA ALA A 47 -10.26 14.36 -4.84
C ALA A 47 -9.63 15.43 -5.75
N ALA A 48 -10.45 16.15 -6.53
CA ALA A 48 -9.99 17.24 -7.39
C ALA A 48 -9.37 18.43 -6.61
N GLN A 49 -9.74 18.61 -5.34
CA GLN A 49 -9.22 19.69 -4.49
C GLN A 49 -7.85 19.37 -3.90
N LEU A 50 -7.40 18.11 -3.95
CA LEU A 50 -6.11 17.69 -3.39
C LEU A 50 -4.93 17.97 -4.33
N GLY A 51 -5.15 17.92 -5.64
CA GLY A 51 -4.10 18.14 -6.64
C GLY A 51 -2.96 17.12 -6.55
N SER A 52 -1.82 17.47 -7.15
CA SER A 52 -0.60 16.63 -7.17
C SER A 52 0.18 16.64 -5.85
N ALA A 53 -0.06 17.62 -4.98
CA ALA A 53 0.60 17.76 -3.67
C ALA A 53 -0.42 17.80 -2.50
N PRO A 54 -1.02 16.65 -2.13
CA PRO A 54 -2.12 16.61 -1.14
C PRO A 54 -1.76 17.19 0.23
N HIS A 55 -0.51 17.07 0.68
CA HIS A 55 -0.08 17.59 1.98
C HIS A 55 -0.17 19.12 2.08
N LEU A 56 0.14 19.86 1.00
CA LEU A 56 -0.05 21.31 0.94
C LEU A 56 -1.53 21.69 0.95
N SER A 57 -2.35 20.91 0.25
CA SER A 57 -3.81 21.09 0.21
C SER A 57 -4.43 20.82 1.59
N PHE A 58 -3.98 19.79 2.30
CA PHE A 58 -4.42 19.51 3.67
C PHE A 58 -4.03 20.63 4.64
N ALA A 59 -2.81 21.15 4.55
CA ALA A 59 -2.36 22.27 5.38
C ALA A 59 -3.21 23.54 5.14
N ARG A 60 -3.54 23.85 3.88
CA ARG A 60 -4.44 24.97 3.52
C ARG A 60 -5.87 24.75 4.00
N LEU A 61 -6.36 23.51 3.98
CA LEU A 61 -7.69 23.19 4.51
C LEU A 61 -7.71 23.27 6.03
N ALA A 62 -6.62 22.90 6.71
CA ALA A 62 -6.50 23.01 8.16
C ALA A 62 -6.60 24.46 8.66
N SER A 63 -6.07 25.44 7.91
CA SER A 63 -6.23 26.86 8.27
C SER A 63 -7.68 27.35 8.14
N THR A 64 -8.50 26.68 7.33
CA THR A 64 -9.91 27.05 7.11
C THR A 64 -10.87 26.30 8.05
N TYR A 65 -10.64 25.00 8.23
CA TYR A 65 -11.56 24.09 8.93
C TYR A 65 -11.06 23.63 10.31
N GLY A 66 -9.84 24.01 10.69
CA GLY A 66 -9.22 23.67 11.96
C GLY A 66 -8.39 22.38 11.94
N ALA A 67 -7.87 22.02 13.11
CA ALA A 67 -6.96 20.89 13.30
C ALA A 67 -7.56 19.52 12.97
N VAL A 68 -8.89 19.39 13.00
CA VAL A 68 -9.61 18.15 12.68
C VAL A 68 -10.72 18.49 11.70
N PHE A 69 -10.59 17.98 10.48
CA PHE A 69 -11.59 18.19 9.43
C PHE A 69 -11.82 16.93 8.62
N GLN A 70 -12.94 16.88 7.91
CA GLN A 70 -13.35 15.75 7.10
C GLN A 70 -13.35 16.09 5.61
N LEU A 71 -12.92 15.12 4.82
CA LEU A 71 -13.01 15.08 3.37
C LEU A 71 -13.76 13.81 2.93
N ARG A 72 -14.07 13.75 1.64
CA ARG A 72 -14.61 12.55 0.99
C ARG A 72 -13.74 12.20 -0.22
N LEU A 73 -13.23 10.98 -0.30
CA LEU A 73 -12.53 10.47 -1.49
C LEU A 73 -13.42 9.43 -2.17
N GLY A 74 -14.08 9.85 -3.24
CA GLY A 74 -15.13 9.07 -3.88
C GLY A 74 -16.29 8.78 -2.92
N ARG A 75 -16.41 7.52 -2.49
CA ARG A 75 -17.41 7.07 -1.49
C ARG A 75 -16.91 7.09 -0.04
N TRP A 76 -15.60 7.26 0.17
CA TRP A 76 -14.98 7.08 1.48
C TRP A 76 -14.90 8.40 2.26
N PRO A 77 -15.43 8.46 3.49
CA PRO A 77 -15.15 9.57 4.39
C PRO A 77 -13.71 9.45 4.93
N VAL A 78 -12.97 10.56 4.93
CA VAL A 78 -11.58 10.65 5.39
C VAL A 78 -11.48 11.78 6.40
N VAL A 79 -11.01 11.48 7.61
CA VAL A 79 -10.70 12.49 8.62
C VAL A 79 -9.21 12.83 8.53
N VAL A 80 -8.89 14.11 8.50
CA VAL A 80 -7.52 14.62 8.46
C VAL A 80 -7.22 15.28 9.80
N LEU A 81 -6.11 14.86 10.42
CA LEU A 81 -5.60 15.42 11.66
C LEU A 81 -4.38 16.30 11.35
N ASN A 82 -4.38 17.52 11.86
CA ASN A 82 -3.30 18.49 11.70
C ASN A 82 -2.90 19.06 13.06
N GLY A 83 -1.60 19.34 13.21
CA GLY A 83 -1.04 19.90 14.44
C GLY A 83 -0.82 18.86 15.53
N GLU A 84 0.20 19.10 16.34
CA GLU A 84 0.69 18.16 17.34
C GLU A 84 -0.38 17.71 18.34
N ARG A 85 -1.17 18.65 18.88
CA ARG A 85 -2.19 18.34 19.90
C ARG A 85 -3.22 17.32 19.41
N ALA A 86 -3.76 17.51 18.20
CA ALA A 86 -4.78 16.62 17.64
C ALA A 86 -4.19 15.25 17.28
N ILE A 87 -2.98 15.24 16.71
CA ILE A 87 -2.26 14.00 16.36
C ILE A 87 -1.90 13.21 17.62
N ARG A 88 -1.36 13.85 18.65
CA ARG A 88 -1.02 13.23 19.94
C ARG A 88 -2.25 12.68 20.65
N GLN A 89 -3.35 13.44 20.64
CA GLN A 89 -4.60 12.98 21.22
C GLN A 89 -5.12 11.71 20.54
N ALA A 90 -5.12 11.67 19.21
CA ALA A 90 -5.65 10.52 18.46
C ALA A 90 -4.72 9.30 18.53
N LEU A 91 -3.41 9.49 18.28
CA LEU A 91 -2.48 8.38 18.10
C LEU A 91 -1.85 7.87 19.39
N VAL A 92 -1.78 8.69 20.45
CA VAL A 92 -1.21 8.28 21.75
C VAL A 92 -2.32 8.01 22.75
N HIS A 93 -3.11 9.05 23.10
CA HIS A 93 -4.10 8.93 24.17
C HIS A 93 -5.31 8.06 23.78
N GLN A 94 -5.66 8.03 22.50
CA GLN A 94 -6.74 7.20 21.96
C GLN A 94 -6.25 6.15 20.97
N GLY A 95 -4.97 5.75 21.06
CA GLY A 95 -4.31 4.91 20.06
C GLY A 95 -5.08 3.63 19.70
N ALA A 96 -5.71 2.97 20.69
CA ALA A 96 -6.54 1.79 20.45
C ALA A 96 -7.73 2.05 19.50
N ALA A 97 -8.39 3.21 19.61
CA ALA A 97 -9.50 3.59 18.75
C ALA A 97 -9.05 3.97 17.32
N PHE A 98 -7.80 4.41 17.16
CA PHE A 98 -7.21 4.83 15.88
C PHE A 98 -6.24 3.81 15.27
N ALA A 99 -6.10 2.61 15.87
CA ALA A 99 -5.21 1.56 15.38
C ALA A 99 -5.72 0.87 14.09
N GLY A 100 -6.99 1.08 13.74
CA GLY A 100 -7.62 0.50 12.56
C GLY A 100 -6.90 0.86 11.24
N ARG A 101 -6.92 -0.06 10.28
CA ARG A 101 -6.39 0.15 8.92
C ARG A 101 -7.54 0.22 7.92
N PRO A 102 -7.55 1.20 6.99
CA PRO A 102 -8.58 1.27 5.97
C PRO A 102 -8.47 0.06 5.03
N PRO A 103 -9.59 -0.54 4.61
CA PRO A 103 -9.61 -1.71 3.73
C PRO A 103 -9.37 -1.30 2.26
N PHE A 104 -8.28 -0.56 2.00
CA PHE A 104 -7.95 -0.22 0.62
C PHE A 104 -7.52 -1.48 -0.13
N PRO A 105 -7.99 -1.71 -1.37
CA PRO A 105 -7.53 -2.82 -2.19
C PRO A 105 -6.02 -2.82 -2.43
N SER A 106 -5.38 -1.65 -2.42
CA SER A 106 -3.92 -1.52 -2.46
C SER A 106 -3.22 -2.07 -1.22
N PHE A 107 -3.90 -2.07 -0.07
CA PHE A 107 -3.45 -2.72 1.17
C PHE A 107 -3.90 -4.17 1.25
N GLN A 108 -3.98 -4.91 0.13
CA GLN A 108 -4.19 -6.35 0.19
C GLN A 108 -2.97 -7.04 0.84
N LEU A 109 -2.97 -7.04 2.18
CA LEU A 109 -2.05 -7.72 3.09
C LEU A 109 -2.16 -9.25 2.99
N ARG A 110 -2.79 -9.81 1.94
CA ARG A 110 -2.98 -11.26 1.77
C ARG A 110 -1.63 -12.00 1.81
N HIS A 111 -0.60 -11.38 1.26
CA HIS A 111 0.76 -11.91 1.27
C HIS A 111 1.38 -11.81 2.66
N LEU A 112 1.21 -10.68 3.35
CA LEU A 112 1.70 -10.49 4.72
C LEU A 112 1.02 -11.44 5.72
N VAL A 113 -0.31 -11.53 5.70
CA VAL A 113 -1.08 -12.39 6.61
C VAL A 113 -0.81 -13.87 6.30
N GLY A 114 -0.72 -14.22 5.02
CA GLY A 114 -0.36 -15.57 4.59
C GLY A 114 1.04 -15.97 5.04
N GLU A 115 1.99 -15.04 5.02
CA GLU A 115 3.35 -15.29 5.49
C GLU A 115 3.45 -15.30 7.02
N ALA A 116 2.80 -14.37 7.70
CA ALA A 116 2.77 -14.34 9.16
C ALA A 116 2.24 -15.66 9.75
N ARG A 117 1.21 -16.25 9.13
CA ARG A 117 0.71 -17.58 9.52
C ARG A 117 1.75 -18.69 9.29
N ALA A 118 2.44 -18.67 8.15
CA ALA A 118 3.47 -19.66 7.85
C ALA A 118 4.65 -19.55 8.81
N LEU A 119 5.09 -18.32 9.11
CA LEU A 119 6.12 -18.00 10.07
C LEU A 119 5.76 -18.50 11.46
N VAL A 120 4.58 -18.15 12.00
CA VAL A 120 4.13 -18.62 13.32
C VAL A 120 4.10 -20.15 13.38
N ALA A 121 3.58 -20.81 12.34
CA ALA A 121 3.55 -22.27 12.29
C ALA A 121 4.96 -22.89 12.28
N LEU A 122 5.93 -22.25 11.62
CA LEU A 122 7.34 -22.69 11.65
C LEU A 122 7.97 -22.46 13.01
N LEU A 123 7.77 -21.30 13.64
CA LEU A 123 8.29 -21.03 14.98
C LEU A 123 7.75 -22.04 16.01
N VAL A 124 6.44 -22.32 15.97
CA VAL A 124 5.80 -23.32 16.86
C VAL A 124 6.39 -24.71 16.63
N ARG A 125 6.52 -25.14 15.37
CA ARG A 125 7.13 -26.45 15.05
C ARG A 125 8.59 -26.53 15.47
N SER A 126 9.38 -25.48 15.24
CA SER A 126 10.79 -25.43 15.63
C SER A 126 10.98 -25.41 17.15
N SER A 127 10.00 -24.91 17.91
CA SER A 127 9.98 -24.95 19.38
C SER A 127 9.40 -26.25 19.98
N ALA A 128 9.02 -27.23 19.14
CA ALA A 128 8.38 -28.44 19.63
C ALA A 128 9.26 -29.16 20.66
N GLY A 129 8.66 -29.62 21.76
CA GLY A 129 9.37 -30.27 22.86
C GLY A 129 10.29 -29.33 23.66
N GLY A 130 10.12 -28.01 23.54
CA GLY A 130 10.96 -27.02 24.23
C GLY A 130 12.32 -26.78 23.57
N ALA A 131 12.48 -27.21 22.32
CA ALA A 131 13.73 -27.03 21.58
C ALA A 131 14.03 -25.54 21.33
N PHE A 132 15.30 -25.17 21.50
CA PHE A 132 15.81 -23.88 21.08
C PHE A 132 16.14 -23.90 19.58
N PHE A 133 15.92 -22.78 18.91
CA PHE A 133 16.27 -22.63 17.49
C PHE A 133 16.61 -21.17 17.18
N ASP A 134 17.37 -20.97 16.11
CA ASP A 134 17.66 -19.64 15.57
C ASP A 134 16.52 -19.19 14.62
N PRO A 135 15.76 -18.13 14.94
CA PRO A 135 14.68 -17.64 14.11
C PRO A 135 15.17 -16.86 12.88
N SER A 136 16.45 -16.46 12.82
CA SER A 136 16.99 -15.53 11.82
C SER A 136 16.71 -15.99 10.40
N ARG A 137 16.96 -17.28 10.11
CA ARG A 137 16.70 -17.87 8.79
C ARG A 137 15.22 -17.84 8.42
N VAL A 138 14.33 -18.13 9.38
CA VAL A 138 12.89 -18.17 9.14
C VAL A 138 12.35 -16.77 8.89
N LEU A 139 12.87 -15.76 9.60
CA LEU A 139 12.52 -14.35 9.42
C LEU A 139 12.97 -13.82 8.05
N VAL A 140 14.21 -14.10 7.65
CA VAL A 140 14.73 -13.68 6.32
C VAL A 140 13.87 -14.25 5.20
N VAL A 141 13.55 -15.54 5.26
CA VAL A 141 12.71 -16.17 4.23
C VAL A 141 11.28 -15.61 4.24
N ALA A 142 10.73 -15.30 5.41
CA ALA A 142 9.42 -14.66 5.51
C ALA A 142 9.39 -13.29 4.83
N VAL A 143 10.39 -12.44 5.09
CA VAL A 143 10.53 -11.14 4.42
C VAL A 143 10.68 -11.33 2.91
N ALA A 144 11.52 -12.28 2.49
CA ALA A 144 11.71 -12.64 1.09
C ALA A 144 10.41 -13.04 0.40
N ASN A 145 9.59 -13.87 1.05
CA ASN A 145 8.33 -14.34 0.48
C ASN A 145 7.27 -13.23 0.37
N VAL A 146 7.16 -12.35 1.38
CA VAL A 146 6.24 -11.20 1.31
C VAL A 146 6.63 -10.31 0.14
N MET A 147 7.92 -9.99 0.03
CA MET A 147 8.42 -9.08 -0.98
C MET A 147 8.46 -9.72 -2.37
N SER A 148 8.69 -11.03 -2.47
CA SER A 148 8.60 -11.77 -3.74
C SER A 148 7.17 -11.80 -4.26
N ALA A 149 6.20 -11.94 -3.36
CA ALA A 149 4.80 -11.92 -3.74
C ALA A 149 4.34 -10.53 -4.17
N LEU A 150 4.84 -9.48 -3.52
CA LEU A 150 4.59 -8.10 -3.88
C LEU A 150 5.25 -7.71 -5.22
N CYS A 151 6.50 -8.14 -5.44
CA CYS A 151 7.30 -7.75 -6.60
C CYS A 151 6.98 -8.58 -7.85
N PHE A 152 6.77 -9.89 -7.68
CA PHE A 152 6.73 -10.88 -8.77
C PHE A 152 5.53 -11.81 -8.73
N GLY A 153 4.60 -11.61 -7.79
CA GLY A 153 3.40 -12.44 -7.66
C GLY A 153 3.67 -13.89 -7.23
N ARG A 154 4.85 -14.19 -6.65
CA ARG A 154 5.29 -15.55 -6.30
C ARG A 154 5.63 -15.71 -4.83
N ARG A 155 5.50 -16.94 -4.32
CA ARG A 155 5.94 -17.35 -2.99
C ARG A 155 6.71 -18.66 -3.12
N TYR A 156 7.67 -18.85 -2.23
CA TYR A 156 8.55 -20.00 -2.19
C TYR A 156 8.39 -20.75 -0.88
N SER A 157 8.71 -22.05 -0.89
CA SER A 157 8.70 -22.85 0.34
C SER A 157 9.83 -22.42 1.26
N HIS A 158 9.63 -22.46 2.57
CA HIS A 158 10.71 -22.19 3.53
C HIS A 158 11.84 -23.23 3.51
N GLY A 159 11.60 -24.40 2.89
CA GLY A 159 12.61 -25.42 2.64
C GLY A 159 13.27 -25.37 1.26
N ASP A 160 12.92 -24.39 0.41
CA ASP A 160 13.46 -24.27 -0.94
C ASP A 160 14.95 -23.88 -0.90
N GLY A 161 15.83 -24.85 -1.18
CA GLY A 161 17.28 -24.66 -1.13
C GLY A 161 17.82 -23.65 -2.14
N GLU A 162 17.14 -23.47 -3.28
CA GLU A 162 17.52 -22.47 -4.28
C GLU A 162 17.15 -21.06 -3.80
N PHE A 163 15.91 -20.89 -3.32
CA PHE A 163 15.46 -19.62 -2.75
C PHE A 163 16.32 -19.21 -1.55
N LEU A 164 16.61 -20.15 -0.65
CA LEU A 164 17.47 -19.96 0.51
C LEU A 164 18.88 -19.51 0.15
N ARG A 165 19.48 -20.06 -0.91
CA ARG A 165 20.79 -19.61 -1.41
C ARG A 165 20.76 -18.18 -1.94
N ILE A 166 19.61 -17.75 -2.46
CA ILE A 166 19.42 -16.42 -3.03
C ILE A 166 19.29 -15.38 -1.91
N VAL A 167 18.39 -15.61 -0.93
CA VAL A 167 18.14 -14.66 0.17
C VAL A 167 19.11 -14.79 1.34
N GLY A 168 19.81 -15.92 1.48
CA GLY A 168 20.82 -16.14 2.53
C GLY A 168 22.15 -15.42 2.30
N ARG A 169 22.33 -14.72 1.18
CA ARG A 169 23.55 -13.96 0.83
C ARG A 169 23.48 -12.48 1.22
N ASN A 170 22.55 -12.06 2.09
CA ASN A 170 22.35 -10.66 2.49
C ASN A 170 23.64 -9.96 2.98
N GLU A 171 24.59 -10.64 3.63
CA GLU A 171 25.87 -10.01 4.03
C GLU A 171 26.72 -9.48 2.85
N GLN A 172 26.51 -10.00 1.64
CA GLN A 172 27.18 -9.50 0.43
C GLN A 172 26.47 -8.26 -0.16
N PHE A 173 25.18 -8.06 0.12
CA PHE A 173 24.41 -6.91 -0.34
C PHE A 173 24.98 -5.60 0.25
N GLY A 174 25.20 -5.58 1.57
CA GLY A 174 25.78 -4.43 2.27
C GLY A 174 27.19 -4.04 1.81
N ARG A 175 28.01 -4.99 1.33
CA ARG A 175 29.37 -4.70 0.81
C ARG A 175 29.38 -4.16 -0.61
N ALA A 176 28.33 -4.42 -1.39
CA ALA A 176 28.35 -4.19 -2.83
C ALA A 176 27.49 -2.99 -3.29
N VAL A 177 26.55 -2.53 -2.45
CA VAL A 177 25.80 -1.27 -2.66
C VAL A 177 26.70 -0.02 -2.63
N GLY A 178 27.92 -0.12 -2.10
CA GLY A 178 28.93 0.94 -2.16
C GLY A 178 29.61 1.12 -3.54
N ALA A 179 29.38 0.24 -4.52
CA ALA A 179 30.17 0.17 -5.76
C ALA A 179 29.40 0.45 -7.07
N GLY A 180 28.13 0.85 -7.02
CA GLY A 180 27.47 1.51 -8.17
C GLY A 180 26.79 0.63 -9.23
N SER A 181 26.65 -0.69 -9.04
CA SER A 181 25.79 -1.55 -9.87
C SER A 181 25.34 -2.80 -9.11
N LEU A 182 24.04 -2.89 -8.81
CA LEU A 182 23.44 -4.01 -8.06
C LEU A 182 23.47 -5.34 -8.83
N VAL A 183 23.55 -5.30 -10.16
CA VAL A 183 23.65 -6.48 -11.02
C VAL A 183 25.03 -7.15 -10.91
N ASP A 184 26.08 -6.36 -10.67
CA ASP A 184 27.46 -6.84 -10.49
C ASP A 184 27.71 -7.30 -9.04
N ALA A 185 27.00 -6.68 -8.10
CA ALA A 185 26.97 -7.02 -6.68
C ALA A 185 26.33 -8.38 -6.37
N LEU A 186 25.32 -8.79 -7.15
CA LEU A 186 24.45 -9.91 -6.84
C LEU A 186 24.27 -10.79 -8.09
N PRO A 187 25.22 -11.71 -8.36
CA PRO A 187 25.19 -12.57 -9.56
C PRO A 187 23.92 -13.43 -9.71
N TRP A 188 23.15 -13.63 -8.64
CA TRP A 188 21.87 -14.34 -8.68
C TRP A 188 20.73 -13.51 -9.30
N LEU A 189 20.85 -12.18 -9.40
CA LEU A 189 19.91 -11.35 -10.15
C LEU A 189 19.90 -11.66 -11.64
N GLN A 190 21.05 -12.13 -12.17
CA GLN A 190 21.15 -12.66 -13.53
C GLN A 190 20.44 -14.02 -13.70
N ARG A 191 19.93 -14.62 -12.60
CA ARG A 191 19.03 -15.79 -12.61
C ARG A 191 17.54 -15.40 -12.52
N PHE A 192 17.24 -14.15 -12.14
CA PHE A 192 15.94 -13.48 -12.28
C PHE A 192 15.57 -12.90 -13.68
N PRO A 193 16.14 -13.30 -14.84
CA PRO A 193 15.63 -12.90 -16.15
C PRO A 193 14.25 -13.47 -16.51
N SER A 194 13.75 -14.47 -15.78
CA SER A 194 12.48 -15.11 -16.16
C SER A 194 11.21 -14.39 -15.69
N PRO A 195 11.13 -13.76 -14.49
CA PRO A 195 9.89 -13.14 -14.05
C PRO A 195 9.53 -11.93 -14.91
N PHE A 196 10.48 -11.03 -15.20
CA PHE A 196 10.21 -9.86 -16.04
C PHE A 196 9.66 -10.26 -17.42
N LEU A 197 10.36 -11.15 -18.14
CA LEU A 197 9.93 -11.61 -19.46
C LEU A 197 8.56 -12.31 -19.40
N GLN A 198 8.30 -13.08 -18.35
CA GLN A 198 7.03 -13.75 -18.16
C GLN A 198 5.89 -12.76 -17.86
N HIS A 199 6.14 -11.73 -17.06
CA HIS A 199 5.16 -10.66 -16.81
C HIS A 199 4.89 -9.89 -18.10
N GLN A 200 5.93 -9.55 -18.86
CA GLN A 200 5.80 -8.89 -20.16
C GLN A 200 4.97 -9.70 -21.16
N ARG A 201 5.18 -11.03 -21.24
CA ARG A 201 4.43 -11.94 -22.12
C ARG A 201 2.99 -12.18 -21.67
N SER A 202 2.74 -12.22 -20.37
CA SER A 202 1.41 -12.52 -19.80
C SER A 202 0.58 -11.28 -19.43
N LEU A 203 1.11 -10.08 -19.68
CA LEU A 203 0.45 -8.82 -19.38
C LEU A 203 -0.80 -8.65 -20.24
N ARG A 204 -1.97 -8.59 -19.61
CA ARG A 204 -3.24 -8.31 -20.29
C ARG A 204 -3.52 -6.80 -20.29
N PRO A 205 -3.72 -6.17 -21.47
CA PRO A 205 -4.13 -4.77 -21.55
C PRO A 205 -5.45 -4.54 -20.79
N GLY A 206 -5.53 -3.48 -19.98
CA GLY A 206 -6.75 -3.09 -19.26
C GLY A 206 -7.12 -3.91 -18.00
N ALA A 207 -6.47 -5.05 -17.74
CA ALA A 207 -6.63 -5.75 -16.45
C ALA A 207 -6.02 -4.94 -15.29
N ALA A 208 -6.26 -5.25 -14.02
CA ALA A 208 -5.48 -4.69 -12.91
C ALA A 208 -4.05 -5.31 -12.88
N PRO A 209 -3.00 -4.60 -12.41
CA PRO A 209 -1.67 -5.20 -12.30
C PRO A 209 -1.67 -6.27 -11.20
N ARG A 210 -1.01 -7.40 -11.44
CA ARG A 210 -0.97 -8.52 -10.46
C ARG A 210 -0.04 -8.23 -9.29
N ASP A 211 1.02 -7.48 -9.56
CA ASP A 211 2.15 -7.19 -8.68
C ASP A 211 2.86 -5.92 -9.17
N MET A 212 3.94 -5.56 -8.50
CA MET A 212 4.74 -4.38 -8.82
C MET A 212 5.39 -4.47 -10.20
N MET A 213 5.85 -5.65 -10.63
CA MET A 213 6.44 -5.82 -11.96
C MET A 213 5.44 -5.46 -13.06
N ASP A 214 4.21 -5.99 -12.98
CA ASP A 214 3.13 -5.62 -13.91
C ASP A 214 2.83 -4.12 -13.90
N ALA A 215 2.83 -3.49 -12.72
CA ALA A 215 2.56 -2.06 -12.59
C ALA A 215 3.65 -1.21 -13.26
N PHE A 216 4.92 -1.55 -13.07
CA PHE A 216 6.04 -0.84 -13.67
C PHE A 216 6.14 -1.06 -15.19
N ILE A 217 5.87 -2.27 -15.68
CA ILE A 217 5.80 -2.53 -17.13
C ILE A 217 4.71 -1.66 -17.78
N ARG A 218 3.57 -1.49 -17.11
CA ARG A 218 2.48 -0.62 -17.62
C ARG A 218 2.83 0.84 -17.57
N LEU A 219 3.39 1.31 -16.45
CA LEU A 219 3.86 2.68 -16.34
C LEU A 219 4.87 3.00 -17.46
N GLN A 220 5.78 2.07 -17.74
CA GLN A 220 6.73 2.19 -18.85
C GLN A 220 6.02 2.32 -20.21
N ARG A 221 4.99 1.50 -20.47
CA ARG A 221 4.19 1.58 -21.71
C ARG A 221 3.44 2.91 -21.84
N GLU A 222 3.01 3.50 -20.72
CA GLU A 222 2.34 4.81 -20.68
C GLU A 222 3.33 5.99 -20.76
N GLN A 223 4.59 5.76 -20.39
CA GLN A 223 5.67 6.76 -20.33
C GLN A 223 6.87 6.31 -21.17
N PRO A 224 6.85 6.50 -22.52
CA PRO A 224 7.89 6.00 -23.42
C PRO A 224 9.30 6.54 -23.16
N ARG A 225 9.42 7.60 -22.36
CA ARG A 225 10.72 8.15 -21.91
C ARG A 225 11.46 7.21 -20.96
N LEU A 226 10.76 6.27 -20.31
CA LEU A 226 11.37 5.26 -19.45
C LEU A 226 11.83 4.08 -20.31
N GLN A 227 13.13 3.81 -20.29
CA GLN A 227 13.65 2.60 -20.92
C GLN A 227 13.16 1.36 -20.18
N LEU A 228 12.83 0.31 -20.93
CA LEU A 228 12.23 -0.90 -20.42
C LEU A 228 13.16 -1.67 -19.46
N GLU A 229 14.47 -1.55 -19.64
CA GLU A 229 15.51 -2.12 -18.76
C GLU A 229 15.50 -1.57 -17.33
N HIS A 230 15.00 -0.35 -17.11
CA HIS A 230 14.90 0.21 -15.76
C HIS A 230 13.86 -0.50 -14.89
N VAL A 231 12.86 -1.15 -15.50
CA VAL A 231 11.78 -1.84 -14.78
C VAL A 231 12.33 -3.00 -13.94
N PRO A 232 13.02 -4.02 -14.51
CA PRO A 232 13.57 -5.11 -13.71
C PRO A 232 14.63 -4.65 -12.71
N ALA A 233 15.43 -3.63 -13.03
CA ALA A 233 16.41 -3.05 -12.11
C ALA A 233 15.71 -2.42 -10.89
N THR A 234 14.72 -1.55 -11.10
CA THR A 234 14.04 -0.86 -10.00
C THR A 234 13.30 -1.83 -9.08
N VAL A 235 12.60 -2.82 -9.64
CA VAL A 235 11.88 -3.82 -8.84
C VAL A 235 12.84 -4.67 -8.01
N THR A 236 13.98 -4.99 -8.59
CA THR A 236 15.08 -5.69 -7.94
C THR A 236 15.67 -4.89 -6.79
N ASP A 237 15.92 -3.59 -6.98
CA ASP A 237 16.47 -2.71 -5.96
C ASP A 237 15.53 -2.63 -4.75
N ILE A 238 14.22 -2.49 -5.00
CA ILE A 238 13.20 -2.49 -3.96
C ILE A 238 13.19 -3.83 -3.20
N PHE A 239 13.24 -4.96 -3.92
CA PHE A 239 13.30 -6.28 -3.30
C PHE A 239 14.56 -6.42 -2.45
N GLY A 240 15.73 -6.09 -2.96
CA GLY A 240 17.00 -6.18 -2.25
C GLY A 240 17.05 -5.31 -0.99
N ALA A 241 16.71 -4.02 -1.12
CA ALA A 241 16.68 -3.09 0.02
C ALA A 241 15.74 -3.56 1.14
N SER A 242 14.61 -4.15 0.78
CA SER A 242 13.65 -4.70 1.74
C SER A 242 14.18 -5.93 2.48
N GLN A 243 15.02 -6.77 1.82
CA GLN A 243 15.57 -7.97 2.44
C GLN A 243 16.46 -7.63 3.63
N ASP A 244 17.36 -6.67 3.47
CA ASP A 244 18.29 -6.30 4.53
C ASP A 244 17.58 -5.54 5.65
N THR A 245 16.82 -4.51 5.29
CA THR A 245 16.23 -3.60 6.27
C THR A 245 15.15 -4.28 7.10
N LEU A 246 14.20 -4.99 6.47
CA LEU A 246 13.09 -5.61 7.20
C LEU A 246 13.52 -6.86 7.96
N SER A 247 14.43 -7.67 7.42
CA SER A 247 14.92 -8.86 8.15
C SER A 247 15.70 -8.43 9.39
N THR A 248 16.58 -7.44 9.25
CA THR A 248 17.33 -6.88 10.38
C THR A 248 16.39 -6.28 11.42
N ALA A 249 15.41 -5.48 10.99
CA ALA A 249 14.43 -4.89 11.90
C ALA A 249 13.62 -5.96 12.66
N LEU A 250 13.16 -7.01 11.98
CA LEU A 250 12.42 -8.11 12.62
C LEU A 250 13.27 -8.90 13.60
N GLN A 251 14.55 -9.14 13.29
CA GLN A 251 15.48 -9.79 14.20
C GLN A 251 15.69 -8.94 15.46
N TRP A 252 15.94 -7.64 15.32
CA TRP A 252 16.06 -6.73 16.46
C TRP A 252 14.78 -6.67 17.28
N LEU A 253 13.61 -6.55 16.63
CA LEU A 253 12.32 -6.57 17.33
C LEU A 253 12.15 -7.85 18.15
N LEU A 254 12.49 -9.01 17.59
CA LEU A 254 12.41 -10.27 18.31
C LEU A 254 13.40 -10.34 19.47
N ILE A 255 14.64 -9.87 19.29
CA ILE A 255 15.63 -9.77 20.36
C ILE A 255 15.11 -8.86 21.49
N PHE A 256 14.51 -7.72 21.16
CA PHE A 256 13.92 -6.82 22.14
C PHE A 256 12.77 -7.49 22.90
N LEU A 257 11.88 -8.21 22.22
CA LEU A 257 10.77 -8.95 22.84
C LEU A 257 11.22 -10.15 23.69
N ILE A 258 12.37 -10.73 23.40
CA ILE A 258 12.95 -11.81 24.22
C ILE A 258 13.59 -11.23 25.48
N ARG A 259 14.20 -10.04 25.36
CA ARG A 259 14.98 -9.42 26.44
C ARG A 259 14.13 -8.63 27.44
N TYR A 260 13.02 -8.04 27.00
CA TYR A 260 12.15 -7.16 27.77
C TYR A 260 10.71 -7.65 27.71
#